data_AF-A0A3C1H2X1-F1
#
_entry.id   AF-A0A3C1H2X1-F1
#
_cell.length_a   1.000
_cell.length_b   1.000
_cell.length_c   1.000
_cell.angle_alpha   90.00
_cell.angle_beta   90.00
_cell.angle_gamma   90.00
#
_symmetry.space_group_name_H-M   'P 1'
#
loop_
_entity.id
_entity.type
_entity.pdbx_description
1 polymer ?
#
loop_
_entity_poly.entity_id
_entity_poly.type
_entity_poly.pdbx_seq_one_letter_code
_entity_poly.pdbx_strand_id
1 'polypeptide(L)'
;MGLLSKLFGSDEAAQNAIDKVRALFETTDDGSGTESSAPQESSGYYGRRMPDEPNQFNFGGTYTEYFESILREEFWQFTFSTEPVREGTGTVLTLFENGRKMLVIELMSERCSSKKLRSECQAEGTPYLRFYYDHPGWWNVRRYVVGRIRSALHFI
;
A
#
# COMPACT_ATOMS: atom_id res chain seq x y z
N MET A 1 -0.82 -44.31 43.54
CA MET A 1 -1.77 -44.48 42.42
C MET A 1 -2.19 -43.08 41.98
N GLY A 2 -1.70 -42.66 40.82
CA GLY A 2 -1.35 -41.28 40.48
C GLY A 2 -2.52 -40.33 40.16
N LEU A 3 -2.36 -39.11 40.66
CA LEU A 3 -3.21 -37.93 40.57
C LEU A 3 -3.00 -37.18 39.22
N LEU A 4 -2.87 -37.92 38.11
CA LEU A 4 -2.53 -37.37 36.78
C LEU A 4 -3.49 -37.78 35.64
N SER A 5 -4.56 -38.53 35.92
CA SER A 5 -5.51 -39.01 34.90
C SER A 5 -6.71 -38.08 34.65
N LYS A 6 -6.69 -36.82 35.13
CA LYS A 6 -7.78 -35.84 34.94
C LYS A 6 -7.38 -34.58 34.14
N LEU A 7 -6.20 -34.55 33.52
CA LEU A 7 -5.66 -33.36 32.84
C LEU A 7 -5.49 -33.48 31.32
N PHE A 8 -5.79 -34.64 30.74
CA PHE A 8 -5.79 -34.82 29.29
C PHE A 8 -7.20 -35.25 28.86
N GLY A 9 -7.91 -34.31 28.24
CA GLY A 9 -9.16 -34.59 27.55
C GLY A 9 -8.93 -35.59 26.43
N SER A 10 -9.88 -36.53 26.33
CA SER A 10 -10.02 -37.62 25.37
C SER A 10 -9.20 -37.51 24.07
N ASP A 11 -8.34 -38.50 23.81
CA ASP A 11 -7.65 -38.75 22.54
C ASP A 11 -8.60 -38.79 21.32
N GLU A 12 -9.89 -38.94 21.55
CA GLU A 12 -10.97 -38.96 20.56
C GLU A 12 -11.16 -37.61 19.82
N ALA A 13 -10.83 -36.49 20.47
CA ALA A 13 -10.94 -35.15 19.87
C ALA A 13 -9.78 -34.86 18.90
N ALA A 14 -8.59 -35.38 19.20
CA ALA A 14 -7.42 -35.23 18.34
C ALA A 14 -7.56 -36.09 17.07
N GLN A 15 -8.10 -37.30 17.19
CA GLN A 15 -8.31 -38.19 16.05
C GLN A 15 -9.36 -37.63 15.06
N ASN A 16 -10.45 -37.05 15.57
CA ASN A 16 -11.49 -36.40 14.74
C ASN A 16 -10.97 -35.18 13.95
N ALA A 17 -9.97 -34.47 14.46
CA ALA A 17 -9.38 -33.33 13.75
C ALA A 17 -8.49 -33.79 12.58
N ILE A 18 -7.78 -34.90 12.74
CA ILE A 18 -6.92 -35.48 11.70
C ILE A 18 -7.76 -36.05 10.55
N ASP A 19 -8.85 -36.77 10.86
CA ASP A 19 -9.73 -37.33 9.81
C ASP A 19 -10.47 -36.25 9.01
N LYS A 20 -10.82 -35.12 9.62
CA LYS A 20 -11.40 -33.96 8.89
C LYS A 20 -10.41 -33.30 7.93
N VAL A 21 -9.13 -33.18 8.30
CA VAL A 21 -8.10 -32.62 7.42
C VAL A 21 -7.82 -33.56 6.26
N ARG A 22 -7.87 -34.87 6.48
CA ARG A 22 -7.68 -35.87 5.42
C ARG A 22 -8.82 -35.84 4.39
N ALA A 23 -10.07 -35.73 4.84
CA ALA A 23 -11.23 -35.63 3.95
C ALA A 23 -11.23 -34.35 3.08
N LEU A 24 -10.60 -33.27 3.56
CA LEU A 24 -10.43 -32.02 2.80
C LEU A 24 -9.38 -32.12 1.68
N PHE A 25 -8.43 -33.06 1.77
CA PHE A 25 -7.38 -33.24 0.77
C PHE A 25 -7.70 -34.29 -0.30
N GLU A 26 -8.74 -35.11 -0.10
CA GLU A 26 -9.13 -36.19 -1.04
C GLU A 26 -10.29 -35.79 -1.98
N THR A 27 -10.68 -34.51 -2.04
CA THR A 27 -11.75 -34.03 -2.94
C THR A 27 -11.25 -33.03 -3.97
N THR A 28 -10.27 -33.41 -4.79
CA THR A 28 -10.02 -32.74 -6.08
C THR A 28 -9.23 -33.67 -7.00
N ASP A 29 -9.94 -34.45 -7.80
CA ASP A 29 -9.48 -34.87 -9.12
C ASP A 29 -10.71 -35.29 -9.93
N ASP A 30 -11.13 -34.47 -10.88
CA ASP A 30 -11.15 -34.84 -12.30
C ASP A 30 -11.70 -33.67 -13.14
N GLY A 31 -11.09 -33.40 -14.29
CA GLY A 31 -11.73 -32.64 -15.36
C GLY A 31 -11.08 -31.32 -15.80
N SER A 32 -9.93 -31.44 -16.46
CA SER A 32 -9.62 -30.77 -17.73
C SER A 32 -10.17 -29.34 -17.95
N GLY A 33 -9.35 -28.36 -17.58
CA GLY A 33 -9.41 -27.01 -18.13
C GLY A 33 -7.98 -26.54 -18.29
N THR A 34 -7.51 -26.38 -19.53
CA THR A 34 -6.27 -25.68 -19.84
C THR A 34 -6.45 -24.21 -19.47
N GLU A 35 -6.40 -23.91 -18.17
CA GLU A 35 -6.14 -22.56 -17.68
C GLU A 35 -4.69 -22.28 -17.97
N SER A 36 -4.46 -21.77 -19.18
CA SER A 36 -3.31 -20.90 -19.45
C SER A 36 -3.26 -19.91 -18.30
N SER A 37 -2.32 -20.15 -17.38
CA SER A 37 -1.94 -19.23 -16.33
C SER A 37 -1.28 -18.06 -17.05
N ALA A 38 -2.11 -17.22 -17.66
CA ALA A 38 -1.71 -15.89 -18.02
C ALA A 38 -1.06 -15.32 -16.76
N PRO A 39 0.19 -14.84 -16.83
CA PRO A 39 0.81 -14.22 -15.67
C PRO A 39 -0.18 -13.18 -15.16
N GLN A 40 -0.57 -13.27 -13.90
CA GLN A 40 -1.30 -12.20 -13.22
C GLN A 40 -0.61 -10.92 -13.65
N GLU A 41 -1.31 -10.10 -14.45
CA GLU A 41 -0.78 -8.82 -14.87
C GLU A 41 -0.43 -8.11 -13.58
N SER A 42 0.87 -8.06 -13.29
CA SER A 42 1.42 -7.15 -12.31
C SER A 42 0.74 -5.84 -12.63
N SER A 43 0.07 -5.22 -11.66
CA SER A 43 -0.87 -4.12 -11.89
C SER A 43 -0.27 -2.88 -12.61
N GLY A 44 0.98 -2.98 -13.02
CA GLY A 44 1.79 -2.00 -13.73
C GLY A 44 2.22 -0.86 -12.83
N TYR A 45 1.89 -0.94 -11.54
CA TYR A 45 2.39 -0.10 -10.46
C TYR A 45 3.03 -0.92 -9.32
N TYR A 46 2.94 -2.25 -9.36
CA TYR A 46 3.67 -3.15 -8.47
C TYR A 46 4.18 -4.36 -9.25
N GLY A 47 5.42 -4.79 -9.01
CA GLY A 47 5.98 -5.99 -9.64
C GLY A 47 7.50 -5.97 -9.77
N ARG A 48 8.10 -7.07 -10.25
CA ARG A 48 9.57 -7.17 -10.41
C ARG A 48 10.12 -6.34 -11.57
N ARG A 49 9.31 -6.12 -12.60
CA ARG A 49 9.70 -5.37 -13.80
C ARG A 49 9.22 -3.94 -13.68
N MET A 50 10.15 -2.99 -13.81
CA MET A 50 9.82 -1.57 -13.88
C MET A 50 8.99 -1.29 -15.15
N PRO A 51 7.86 -0.59 -15.04
CA PRO A 51 7.06 -0.16 -16.18
C PRO A 51 7.79 0.89 -17.03
N ASP A 52 7.43 0.98 -18.30
CA ASP A 52 7.95 2.02 -19.21
C ASP A 52 7.34 3.41 -18.92
N GLU A 53 6.22 3.47 -18.17
CA GLU A 53 5.60 4.73 -17.74
C GLU A 53 6.54 5.53 -16.81
N PRO A 54 6.54 6.87 -16.90
CA PRO A 54 7.22 7.72 -15.95
C PRO A 54 6.86 7.38 -14.50
N ASN A 55 7.90 7.23 -13.68
CA ASN A 55 7.85 6.90 -12.27
C ASN A 55 9.05 7.54 -11.54
N GLN A 56 9.11 7.33 -10.23
CA GLN A 56 10.13 7.97 -9.38
C GLN A 56 11.58 7.58 -9.73
N PHE A 57 11.80 6.50 -10.48
CA PHE A 57 13.13 6.00 -10.84
C PHE A 57 13.59 6.38 -12.26
N ASN A 58 12.68 6.73 -13.17
CA ASN A 58 13.01 7.04 -14.57
C ASN A 58 12.62 8.46 -15.03
N PHE A 59 12.12 9.32 -14.12
CA PHE A 59 11.72 10.70 -14.41
C PHE A 59 12.89 11.64 -14.79
N GLY A 60 14.13 11.34 -14.35
CA GLY A 60 15.30 12.18 -14.64
C GLY A 60 15.52 13.36 -13.68
N GLY A 61 14.78 13.41 -12.56
CA GLY A 61 14.94 14.37 -11.48
C GLY A 61 14.83 13.70 -10.09
N THR A 62 14.66 14.50 -9.04
CA THR A 62 14.40 14.00 -7.69
C THR A 62 12.98 13.45 -7.55
N TYR A 63 12.76 12.58 -6.56
CA TYR A 63 11.44 12.04 -6.27
C TYR A 63 10.44 13.15 -5.89
N THR A 64 10.88 14.20 -5.21
CA THR A 64 10.05 15.36 -4.85
C THR A 64 9.62 16.11 -6.12
N GLU A 65 10.55 16.41 -7.02
CA GLU A 65 10.25 17.07 -8.30
C GLU A 65 9.26 16.26 -9.15
N TYR A 66 9.39 14.93 -9.15
CA TYR A 66 8.44 14.05 -9.82
C TYR A 66 7.01 14.23 -9.28
N PHE A 67 6.82 14.17 -7.95
CA PHE A 67 5.49 14.39 -7.36
C PHE A 67 4.98 15.82 -7.57
N GLU A 68 5.84 16.83 -7.44
CA GLU A 68 5.45 18.22 -7.71
C GLU A 68 4.99 18.43 -9.17
N SER A 69 5.64 17.77 -10.15
CA SER A 69 5.21 17.83 -11.55
C SER A 69 3.79 17.30 -11.73
N ILE A 70 3.47 16.15 -11.10
CA ILE A 70 2.13 15.57 -11.13
C ILE A 70 1.12 16.52 -10.49
N LEU A 71 1.44 17.12 -9.33
CA LEU A 71 0.55 18.06 -8.65
C LEU A 71 0.26 19.29 -9.50
N ARG A 72 1.30 19.87 -10.12
CA ARG A 72 1.16 21.05 -11.00
C ARG A 72 0.33 20.75 -12.25
N GLU A 73 0.45 19.56 -12.82
CA GLU A 73 -0.22 19.20 -14.07
C GLU A 73 -1.65 18.67 -13.88
N GLU A 74 -1.88 17.81 -12.88
CA GLU A 74 -3.14 17.07 -12.70
C GLU A 74 -4.05 17.68 -11.63
N PHE A 75 -3.50 18.50 -10.73
CA PHE A 75 -4.17 19.07 -9.56
C PHE A 75 -3.96 20.59 -9.49
N TRP A 76 -3.88 21.24 -10.66
CA TRP A 76 -3.58 22.67 -10.84
C TRP A 76 -4.56 23.62 -10.11
N GLN A 77 -5.76 23.15 -9.78
CA GLN A 77 -6.75 23.91 -9.01
C GLN A 77 -6.36 24.08 -7.53
N PHE A 78 -5.43 23.27 -7.03
CA PHE A 78 -4.92 23.36 -5.66
C PHE A 78 -3.61 24.13 -5.63
N THR A 79 -3.39 24.91 -4.57
CA THR A 79 -2.04 25.34 -4.21
C THR A 79 -1.40 24.28 -3.34
N PHE A 80 -0.07 24.18 -3.32
CA PHE A 80 0.61 23.25 -2.42
C PHE A 80 1.87 23.85 -1.79
N SER A 81 2.22 23.35 -0.60
CA SER A 81 3.51 23.58 0.05
C SER A 81 4.34 22.30 0.10
N THR A 82 5.66 22.46 0.12
CA THR A 82 6.63 21.38 0.22
C THR A 82 7.50 21.63 1.46
N GLU A 83 7.51 20.69 2.41
CA GLU A 83 8.28 20.81 3.66
C GLU A 83 9.13 19.56 3.90
N PRO A 84 10.43 19.69 4.23
CA PRO A 84 11.22 18.54 4.66
C PRO A 84 10.77 18.06 6.05
N VAL A 85 10.73 16.75 6.25
CA VAL A 85 10.51 16.17 7.58
C VAL A 85 11.75 16.49 8.44
N ARG A 86 11.56 16.99 9.67
CA ARG A 86 12.62 17.50 10.56
C ARG A 86 13.77 16.51 10.85
N GLU A 87 13.58 15.21 10.58
CA GLU A 87 14.59 14.16 10.74
C GLU A 87 15.13 13.62 9.39
N GLY A 88 14.94 14.38 8.31
CA GLY A 88 15.76 14.31 7.09
C GLY A 88 15.46 13.19 6.09
N THR A 89 14.46 12.34 6.34
CA THR A 89 14.20 11.13 5.53
C THR A 89 12.87 11.15 4.78
N GLY A 90 12.25 12.32 4.67
CA GLY A 90 11.01 12.49 3.94
C GLY A 90 10.67 13.93 3.59
N THR A 91 9.66 14.07 2.75
CA THR A 91 9.09 15.33 2.31
C THR A 91 7.58 15.27 2.50
N VAL A 92 6.99 16.33 3.05
CA VAL A 92 5.55 16.48 3.17
C VAL A 92 5.09 17.49 2.13
N LEU A 93 4.14 17.09 1.29
CA LEU A 93 3.42 17.94 0.37
C LEU A 93 2.02 18.17 0.95
N THR A 94 1.60 19.41 1.11
CA THR A 94 0.24 19.73 1.58
C THR A 94 -0.52 20.48 0.51
N LEU A 95 -1.67 19.95 0.09
CA LEU A 95 -2.57 20.60 -0.86
C LEU A 95 -3.56 21.48 -0.11
N PHE A 96 -3.83 22.66 -0.67
CA PHE A 96 -4.74 23.65 -0.14
C PHE A 96 -5.75 24.11 -1.20
N GLU A 97 -6.96 24.39 -0.75
CA GLU A 97 -8.00 25.07 -1.52
C GLU A 97 -8.59 26.19 -0.65
N ASN A 98 -8.59 27.43 -1.15
CA ASN A 98 -9.08 28.59 -0.42
C ASN A 98 -8.50 28.74 1.00
N GLY A 99 -7.22 28.41 1.18
CA GLY A 99 -6.51 28.46 2.46
C GLY A 99 -6.79 27.30 3.42
N ARG A 100 -7.68 26.35 3.06
CA ARG A 100 -7.96 25.14 3.83
C ARG A 100 -7.09 23.99 3.36
N LYS A 101 -6.53 23.20 4.30
CA LYS A 101 -5.85 21.93 3.98
C LYS A 101 -6.85 20.92 3.42
N MET A 102 -6.54 20.38 2.25
CA MET A 102 -7.38 19.39 1.56
C MET A 102 -6.79 17.99 1.60
N LEU A 103 -5.46 17.87 1.55
CA LEU A 103 -4.76 16.59 1.57
C LEU A 103 -3.32 16.80 2.02
N VAL A 104 -2.83 15.90 2.86
CA VAL A 104 -1.41 15.79 3.21
C VAL A 104 -0.83 14.54 2.56
N ILE A 105 0.30 14.68 1.87
CA ILE A 105 1.03 13.61 1.20
C ILE A 105 2.43 13.53 1.82
N GLU A 106 2.75 12.39 2.44
CA GLU A 106 4.08 12.11 2.96
C GLU A 106 4.86 11.23 1.98
N LEU A 107 6.00 11.73 1.51
CA LEU A 107 6.98 11.00 0.73
C LEU A 107 8.11 10.59 1.67
N MET A 108 8.39 9.30 1.80
CA MET A 108 9.37 8.84 2.79
C MET A 108 10.08 7.55 2.35
N SER A 109 11.20 7.25 3.01
CA SER A 109 11.82 5.93 2.88
C SER A 109 10.94 4.85 3.52
N GLU A 110 10.94 3.65 2.94
CA GLU A 110 10.35 2.44 3.55
C GLU A 110 10.96 2.12 4.92
N ARG A 111 12.20 2.54 5.15
CA ARG A 111 12.95 2.31 6.39
C ARG A 111 12.50 3.21 7.53
N CYS A 112 11.71 4.23 7.22
CA CYS A 112 11.24 5.19 8.20
C CYS A 112 9.86 4.80 8.73
N SER A 113 9.65 4.99 10.04
CA SER A 113 8.35 4.77 10.69
C SER A 113 7.79 6.08 11.25
N SER A 114 7.23 6.91 10.38
CA SER A 114 6.45 8.07 10.80
C SER A 114 5.03 7.59 11.16
N LYS A 115 4.60 7.68 12.42
CA LYS A 115 3.19 7.46 12.82
C LYS A 115 2.50 8.74 13.25
N LYS A 116 3.28 9.75 13.64
CA LYS A 116 2.81 11.00 14.22
C LYS A 116 1.98 11.82 13.22
N LEU A 117 2.52 12.08 12.04
CA LEU A 117 1.85 12.90 11.03
C LEU A 117 0.48 12.34 10.61
N ARG A 118 0.39 11.02 10.43
CA ARG A 118 -0.88 10.34 10.13
C ARG A 118 -1.90 10.55 11.25
N SER A 119 -1.47 10.41 12.51
CA SER A 119 -2.35 10.61 13.68
C SER A 119 -2.83 12.05 13.79
N GLU A 120 -1.98 13.03 13.49
CA GLU A 120 -2.32 14.45 13.48
C GLU A 120 -3.35 14.75 12.38
N CYS A 121 -3.14 14.27 11.16
CA CYS A 121 -4.09 14.42 10.07
C CYS A 121 -5.45 13.79 10.41
N GLN A 122 -5.45 12.61 11.03
CA GLN A 122 -6.68 11.95 11.47
C GLN A 122 -7.42 12.76 12.53
N ALA A 123 -6.72 13.35 13.51
CA ALA A 123 -7.32 14.21 14.53
C ALA A 123 -7.90 15.51 13.94
N GLU A 124 -7.26 16.06 12.91
CA GLU A 124 -7.72 17.25 12.18
C GLU A 124 -8.83 16.94 11.14
N GLY A 125 -9.11 15.66 10.88
CA GLY A 125 -10.04 15.25 9.82
C GLY A 125 -9.53 15.53 8.40
N THR A 126 -8.21 15.69 8.23
CA THR A 126 -7.58 15.93 6.92
C THR A 126 -7.16 14.60 6.30
N PRO A 127 -7.51 14.33 5.02
CA PRO A 127 -7.01 13.17 4.30
C PRO A 127 -5.48 13.08 4.30
N TYR A 128 -4.96 11.86 4.36
CA TYR A 128 -3.53 11.61 4.43
C TYR A 128 -3.15 10.46 3.49
N LEU A 129 -2.11 10.69 2.68
CA LEU A 129 -1.51 9.69 1.81
C LEU A 129 -0.02 9.53 2.10
N ARG A 130 0.48 8.33 1.84
CA ARG A 130 1.90 7.99 1.94
C ARG A 130 2.37 7.30 0.67
N PHE A 131 3.55 7.72 0.22
CA PHE A 131 4.29 7.07 -0.85
C PHE A 131 5.73 6.80 -0.42
N TYR A 132 6.23 5.63 -0.81
CA TYR A 132 7.60 5.23 -0.55
C TYR A 132 8.44 5.45 -1.80
N TYR A 133 9.52 6.23 -1.68
CA TYR A 133 10.38 6.52 -2.83
C TYR A 133 11.39 5.40 -3.11
N ASP A 134 11.67 4.52 -2.15
CA ASP A 134 12.70 3.48 -2.21
C ASP A 134 12.17 2.05 -1.96
N HIS A 135 10.85 1.83 -1.98
CA HIS A 135 10.29 0.50 -1.77
C HIS A 135 10.48 -0.40 -3.00
N PRO A 136 11.20 -1.54 -2.89
CA PRO A 136 11.43 -2.43 -4.01
C PRO A 136 10.13 -2.97 -4.60
N GLY A 137 10.04 -2.96 -5.94
CA GLY A 137 8.88 -3.46 -6.67
C GLY A 137 7.64 -2.57 -6.62
N TRP A 138 7.72 -1.39 -5.98
CA TRP A 138 6.63 -0.42 -5.96
C TRP A 138 6.95 0.74 -6.88
N TRP A 139 6.25 0.79 -8.01
CA TRP A 139 6.45 1.78 -9.06
C TRP A 139 5.36 2.82 -8.87
N ASN A 140 5.71 3.98 -8.32
CA ASN A 140 4.80 5.12 -8.18
C ASN A 140 4.56 5.76 -9.56
N VAL A 141 4.10 4.99 -10.52
CA VAL A 141 3.74 5.45 -11.86
C VAL A 141 2.66 6.52 -11.76
N ARG A 142 2.66 7.44 -12.71
CA ARG A 142 1.80 8.62 -12.68
C ARG A 142 0.34 8.28 -12.48
N ARG A 143 -0.20 7.32 -13.25
CA ARG A 143 -1.61 6.90 -13.14
C ARG A 143 -2.00 6.42 -11.74
N TYR A 144 -1.08 5.74 -11.05
CA TYR A 144 -1.30 5.24 -9.70
C TYR A 144 -1.32 6.39 -8.67
N VAL A 145 -0.36 7.29 -8.76
CA VAL A 145 -0.28 8.48 -7.90
C VAL A 145 -1.55 9.34 -8.06
N VAL A 146 -1.91 9.65 -9.31
CA VAL A 146 -3.10 10.45 -9.64
C VAL A 146 -4.37 9.78 -9.13
N GLY A 147 -4.54 8.47 -9.38
CA GLY A 147 -5.70 7.71 -8.92
C GLY A 147 -5.85 7.77 -7.40
N ARG A 148 -4.77 7.58 -6.65
CA ARG A 148 -4.82 7.65 -5.17
C ARG A 148 -5.14 9.04 -4.65
N ILE A 149 -4.58 10.08 -5.24
CA ILE A 149 -4.87 11.46 -4.85
C ILE A 149 -6.33 11.82 -5.14
N ARG A 150 -6.85 11.49 -6.33
CA ARG A 150 -8.27 11.73 -6.68
C ARG A 150 -9.22 11.04 -5.71
N SER A 151 -8.96 9.77 -5.40
CA SER A 151 -9.77 9.02 -4.43
C SER A 151 -9.73 9.63 -3.02
N ALA A 152 -8.59 10.17 -2.59
CA ALA A 152 -8.46 10.80 -1.28
C ALA A 152 -9.15 12.16 -1.18
N LEU A 153 -9.20 12.91 -2.29
CA LEU A 153 -9.86 14.21 -2.38
C LEU A 153 -11.38 14.10 -2.58
N HIS A 154 -11.95 12.89 -2.65
CA HIS A 154 -13.36 12.64 -2.92
C HIS A 154 -13.88 13.31 -4.21
N PHE A 155 -13.06 13.41 -5.26
CA PHE A 155 -13.56 13.75 -6.59
C PHE A 155 -14.39 12.58 -7.11
N ILE A 156 -15.72 12.71 -7.05
CA ILE A 156 -16.71 11.90 -7.79
C ILE A 156 -17.16 12.73 -8.99
#